data_AF-A0A6N2UTF4-F1
#
_entry.id   AF-A0A6N2UTF4-F1
#
_cell.length_a   1.000
_cell.length_b   1.000
_cell.length_c   1.000
_cell.angle_alpha   90.00
_cell.angle_beta   90.00
_cell.angle_gamma   90.00
#
_symmetry.space_group_name_H-M   'P 1'
#
loop_
_entity.id
_entity.type
_entity.pdbx_description
1 polymer ?
#
loop_
_entity_poly.entity_id
_entity_poly.type
_entity_poly.pdbx_seq_one_letter_code
_entity_poly.pdbx_strand_id
1 'polypeptide(L)'
;MSLSLNDSIGNPVESSFSLSVRDAGTEIYTSYQDNILTDLLLSSDIKGYVANPMQYFEKDDRATRMKLDLLMMVQGWCRYDWQTMADVSPFR
;
A
#
# COMPACT_ATOMS: atom_id res chain seq x y z
N MET A 1 -28.49 -11.40 -1.14
CA MET A 1 -27.58 -10.29 -1.44
C MET A 1 -27.95 -9.74 -2.81
N SER A 2 -28.39 -8.49 -2.89
CA SER A 2 -28.68 -7.82 -4.17
C SER A 2 -27.77 -6.59 -4.27
N LEU A 3 -26.93 -6.55 -5.30
CA LEU A 3 -26.09 -5.40 -5.62
C LEU A 3 -26.78 -4.60 -6.71
N SER A 4 -26.97 -3.29 -6.49
CA SER A 4 -27.56 -2.37 -7.46
C SER A 4 -26.62 -1.18 -7.64
N LEU A 5 -26.23 -0.91 -8.87
CA LEU A 5 -25.35 0.19 -9.27
C LEU A 5 -26.18 1.24 -9.98
N ASN A 6 -26.36 2.37 -9.31
CA ASN A 6 -27.14 3.49 -9.83
C ASN A 6 -26.23 4.72 -9.99
N ASP A 7 -26.46 5.50 -11.04
CA ASP A 7 -25.83 6.81 -11.19
C ASP A 7 -26.36 7.78 -10.11
N SER A 8 -25.72 8.94 -9.98
CA SER A 8 -26.15 10.11 -9.21
C SER A 8 -27.63 10.51 -9.42
N ILE A 9 -28.22 10.15 -10.56
CA ILE A 9 -29.63 10.40 -10.93
C ILE A 9 -30.55 9.20 -10.62
N GLY A 10 -30.00 8.07 -10.16
CA GLY A 10 -30.76 6.88 -9.77
C GLY A 10 -31.00 5.87 -10.89
N ASN A 11 -30.46 6.10 -12.09
CA ASN A 11 -30.58 5.18 -13.22
C ASN A 11 -29.59 4.00 -13.08
N PRO A 12 -30.00 2.76 -13.41
CA PRO A 12 -29.09 1.62 -13.39
C PRO A 12 -27.98 1.80 -14.44
N VAL A 13 -26.74 1.58 -14.03
CA VAL A 13 -25.55 1.76 -14.88
C VAL A 13 -25.02 0.41 -15.33
N GLU A 14 -24.96 0.17 -16.65
CA GLU A 14 -24.19 -0.93 -17.22
C GLU A 14 -22.70 -0.59 -17.16
N SER A 15 -21.96 -1.32 -16.31
CA SER A 15 -20.52 -1.17 -16.17
C SER A 15 -19.87 -2.52 -15.86
N SER A 16 -18.59 -2.67 -16.20
CA SER A 16 -17.80 -3.83 -15.82
C SER A 16 -17.14 -3.59 -14.46
N PHE A 17 -17.37 -4.49 -13.51
CA PHE A 17 -16.74 -4.46 -12.20
C PHE A 17 -16.30 -5.86 -11.79
N SER A 18 -15.30 -5.93 -10.93
CA SER A 18 -14.84 -7.17 -10.31
C SER A 18 -15.17 -7.13 -8.83
N LEU A 19 -15.83 -8.18 -8.35
CA LEU A 19 -16.15 -8.35 -6.93
C LEU A 19 -15.45 -9.61 -6.43
N SER A 20 -14.72 -9.47 -5.33
CA SER A 20 -14.24 -10.59 -4.53
C SER A 20 -14.94 -10.58 -3.18
N VAL A 21 -15.34 -11.76 -2.72
CA VAL A 21 -15.93 -11.94 -1.38
C VAL A 21 -14.98 -12.82 -0.59
N ARG A 22 -14.55 -12.33 0.57
CA ARG A 22 -13.70 -13.07 1.50
C ARG A 22 -14.43 -13.22 2.83
N ASP A 23 -14.35 -14.41 3.40
CA ASP A 23 -14.87 -14.66 4.74
C ASP A 23 -13.92 -14.08 5.80
N ALA A 24 -14.47 -13.32 6.75
CA ALA A 24 -13.68 -12.67 7.80
C ALA A 24 -13.27 -13.63 8.94
N GLY A 25 -13.96 -14.77 9.07
CA GLY A 25 -13.71 -15.74 10.16
C GLY A 25 -12.59 -16.74 9.87
N THR A 26 -12.26 -16.94 8.59
CA THR A 26 -11.15 -17.80 8.11
C THR A 26 -9.86 -17.03 7.90
N GLU A 27 -9.77 -15.81 8.42
CA GLU A 27 -8.58 -14.99 8.37
C GLU A 27 -7.48 -15.68 9.20
N ILE A 28 -6.58 -16.38 8.51
CA ILE A 28 -5.34 -16.81 9.12
C ILE A 28 -4.64 -15.51 9.51
N TYR A 29 -4.47 -15.26 10.81
CA TYR A 29 -3.58 -14.22 11.33
C TYR A 29 -2.14 -14.56 10.93
N THR A 30 -1.86 -14.46 9.64
CA THR A 30 -0.49 -14.42 9.16
C THR A 30 0.02 -13.04 9.50
N SER A 31 1.25 -12.95 9.99
CA SER A 31 1.95 -11.67 10.26
C SER A 31 2.12 -10.79 8.99
N TYR A 32 1.57 -11.23 7.86
CA TYR A 32 1.47 -10.57 6.57
C TYR A 32 0.05 -10.06 6.36
N GLN A 33 -0.30 -8.96 7.04
CA GLN A 33 -1.48 -8.17 6.74
C GLN A 33 -1.17 -7.14 5.66
N ASP A 34 -0.63 -7.60 4.54
CA ASP A 34 -0.46 -6.76 3.36
C ASP A 34 -1.76 -6.70 2.57
N ASN A 35 -2.15 -5.48 2.19
CA ASN A 35 -3.21 -5.24 1.24
C ASN A 35 -2.64 -4.44 0.06
N ILE A 36 -3.44 -4.24 -0.98
CA ILE A 36 -3.00 -3.51 -2.17
C ILE A 36 -2.52 -2.08 -1.83
N LEU A 37 -3.06 -1.46 -0.77
CA LEU A 37 -2.64 -0.14 -0.32
C LEU A 37 -1.24 -0.16 0.29
N THR A 38 -0.95 -1.10 1.21
CA THR A 38 0.36 -1.19 1.85
C THR A 38 1.43 -1.66 0.88
N ASP A 39 1.06 -2.53 -0.07
CA ASP A 39 1.96 -2.97 -1.13
C ASP A 39 2.38 -1.80 -2.03
N LEU A 40 1.41 -1.05 -2.55
CA LEU A 40 1.67 0.07 -3.46
C LEU A 40 2.37 1.26 -2.79
N LEU A 41 2.13 1.51 -1.51
CA LEU A 41 2.64 2.69 -0.82
C LEU A 41 3.90 2.43 0.01
N LEU A 42 4.26 1.17 0.26
CA LEU A 42 5.37 0.82 1.14
C LEU A 42 6.14 -0.40 0.66
N SER A 43 5.52 -1.58 0.69
CA SER A 43 6.23 -2.86 0.54
C SER A 43 6.85 -3.06 -0.86
N SER A 44 6.30 -2.43 -1.90
CA SER A 44 6.87 -2.47 -3.26
C SER A 44 8.17 -1.68 -3.42
N ASP A 45 8.35 -0.61 -2.64
CA ASP A 45 9.48 0.31 -2.74
C ASP A 45 10.61 0.00 -1.75
N ILE A 46 10.31 -0.70 -0.65
CA ILE A 46 11.31 -1.03 0.39
C ILE A 46 11.74 -2.49 0.34
N LYS A 47 13.06 -2.71 0.44
CA LYS A 47 13.64 -4.06 0.41
C LYS A 47 13.71 -4.62 1.82
N GLY A 48 13.06 -5.76 2.04
CA GLY A 48 13.18 -6.52 3.28
C GLY A 48 11.83 -6.89 3.89
N TYR A 49 11.89 -7.45 5.10
CA TYR A 49 10.68 -7.79 5.86
C TYR A 49 10.15 -6.55 6.60
N VAL A 50 8.88 -6.24 6.35
CA VAL A 50 8.13 -5.16 7.01
C VAL A 50 7.14 -5.80 7.97
N ALA A 51 7.31 -5.54 9.26
CA ALA A 51 6.40 -6.07 10.27
C ALA A 51 5.07 -5.30 10.26
N ASN A 52 3.96 -6.01 10.07
CA ASN A 52 2.58 -5.49 10.03
C ASN A 52 2.43 -4.17 9.26
N PRO A 53 2.53 -4.17 7.91
CA PRO A 53 2.56 -2.96 7.09
C PRO A 53 1.31 -2.08 7.25
N MET A 54 0.15 -2.69 7.49
CA MET A 54 -1.11 -1.98 7.73
C MET A 54 -1.07 -1.03 8.93
N GLN A 55 -0.24 -1.32 9.94
CA GLN A 55 -0.15 -0.48 11.15
C GLN A 55 0.35 0.94 10.84
N TYR A 56 1.12 1.12 9.77
CA TYR A 56 1.67 2.42 9.37
C TYR A 56 0.62 3.30 8.69
N PHE A 57 -0.53 2.74 8.31
CA PHE A 57 -1.62 3.43 7.62
C PHE A 57 -2.97 3.35 8.36
N GLU A 58 -3.01 2.77 9.57
CA GLU A 58 -4.23 2.64 10.36
C GLU A 58 -4.75 4.02 10.82
N LYS A 59 -3.85 4.92 11.21
CA LYS A 59 -4.18 6.24 11.78
C LYS A 59 -3.19 7.30 11.33
N ASP A 60 -3.71 8.49 11.02
CA ASP A 60 -2.90 9.67 10.69
C ASP A 60 -2.46 10.44 11.95
N ASP A 61 -1.87 9.73 12.92
CA ASP A 61 -1.36 10.31 14.15
C ASP A 61 0.16 10.55 14.09
N ARG A 62 0.67 11.38 15.02
CA ARG A 62 2.10 11.71 15.05
C ARG A 62 2.96 10.47 15.34
N ALA A 63 2.49 9.55 16.18
CA ALA A 63 3.25 8.39 16.59
C ALA A 63 3.46 7.40 15.42
N THR A 64 2.43 7.17 14.63
CA THR A 64 2.44 6.30 13.46
C THR A 64 3.33 6.87 12.37
N ARG A 65 3.25 8.17 12.10
CA ARG A 65 4.17 8.85 11.18
C ARG A 65 5.63 8.73 11.63
N MET A 66 5.92 8.93 12.92
CA MET A 66 7.29 8.75 13.43
C MET A 66 7.79 7.31 13.29
N LYS A 67 6.93 6.30 13.47
CA LYS A 67 7.30 4.90 13.24
C LYS A 67 7.60 4.64 11.76
N LEU A 68 6.79 5.19 10.85
CA LEU A 68 7.02 5.09 9.41
C LEU A 68 8.34 5.77 9.02
N ASP A 69 8.63 6.95 9.56
CA ASP A 69 9.90 7.65 9.32
C ASP A 69 11.11 6.82 9.78
N LEU A 70 11.02 6.18 10.95
CA LEU A 70 12.07 5.30 11.46
C LEU A 70 12.27 4.08 10.55
N LEU A 71 11.18 3.49 10.05
CA LEU A 71 11.25 2.40 9.07
C LEU A 71 11.97 2.87 7.80
N MET A 72 11.62 4.05 7.28
CA MET A 72 12.23 4.63 6.08
C MET A 72 13.71 4.97 6.27
N MET A 73 14.13 5.36 7.48
CA MET A 73 15.54 5.59 7.79
C MET A 73 16.39 4.31 7.79
N VAL A 74 15.80 3.15 8.12
CA VAL A 74 16.52 1.88 8.23
C VAL A 74 16.42 1.05 6.94
N GLN A 75 15.21 0.88 6.42
CA GLN A 75 14.92 -0.01 5.29
C GLN A 75 14.57 0.73 3.99
N GLY A 76 14.04 1.96 4.09
CA GLY A 76 13.69 2.81 2.95
C GLY A 76 14.84 3.67 2.42
N TRP A 77 16.05 3.55 2.98
CA TRP A 77 17.20 4.31 2.53
C TRP A 77 17.66 3.82 1.16
N CYS A 78 17.35 4.59 0.13
CA CYS A 78 18.01 4.47 -1.17
C CYS A 78 19.06 5.57 -1.32
N ARG A 79 20.32 5.16 -1.53
CA ARG A 79 21.38 6.04 -2.01
C ARG A 79 21.18 6.28 -3.51
N TYR A 80 20.18 7.08 -3.87
CA TYR A 80 20.03 7.54 -5.24
C TYR A 80 21.01 8.67 -5.51
N ASP A 81 21.98 8.41 -6.39
CA ASP A 81 22.78 9.47 -6.99
C ASP A 81 21.96 10.09 -8.13
N TRP A 82 21.35 11.25 -7.86
CA TRP A 82 20.52 11.95 -8.84
C TRP A 82 21.26 12.24 -10.15
N GLN A 83 22.58 12.40 -10.11
CA GLN A 83 23.39 12.63 -11.33
C GLN A 83 23.43 11.39 -12.20
N THR A 84 23.41 10.21 -11.58
CA THR A 84 23.36 8.94 -12.31
C THR A 84 21.96 8.67 -12.89
N MET A 85 20.91 9.07 -12.17
CA MET A 85 19.52 8.92 -12.63
C MET A 85 19.14 9.93 -13.72
N ALA A 86 19.70 11.13 -13.68
CA ALA A 86 19.48 12.18 -14.67
C ALA A 86 20.43 12.10 -15.89
N ASP A 87 21.18 10.99 -16.01
CA ASP A 87 22.15 10.75 -17.08
C ASP A 87 23.27 11.83 -17.18
N VAL A 88 23.52 12.53 -16.06
CA VAL A 88 24.59 13.53 -15.94
C VAL A 88 25.95 12.84 -15.75
N SER A 89 25.97 11.64 -15.18
CA SER A 89 27.17 10.80 -15.06
C SER A 89 26.81 9.32 -15.30
N PRO A 90 27.64 8.56 -16.02
CA PRO A 90 27.40 7.13 -16.22
C PRO A 90 27.45 6.36 -14.89
N PHE A 91 26.70 5.25 -14.83
CA PHE A 91 26.78 4.28 -13.74
C PHE A 91 28.23 3.80 -13.61
N ARG A 92 28.83 3.97 -12.43
CA ARG A 92 30.22 3.58 -12.15
C ARG A 92 30.34 2.09 -11.83
#